data_AF-A0A960PPF6-F1
#
_entry.id   AF-A0A960PPF6-F1
#
_cell.length_a   1.000
_cell.length_b   1.000
_cell.length_c   1.000
_cell.angle_alpha   90.00
_cell.angle_beta   90.00
_cell.angle_gamma   90.00
#
_symmetry.space_group_name_H-M   'P 1'
#
loop_
_entity.id
_entity.type
_entity.pdbx_description
1 polymer ?
#
loop_
_entity_poly.entity_id
_entity_poly.type
_entity_poly.pdbx_seq_one_letter_code
_entity_poly.pdbx_strand_id
1 'polypeptide(L)'
;MPRTSSGSWEEERQRREEVDQAYYDTLLRLSRAAEYRDGETGFHMQRLSRYARLIGSVLGLGEDHLDDLAAAAPLHDVGKIGVPDRVLLDPGPLRPQDREIMERHTVIGAAL
;
A
#
# COMPACT_ATOMS: atom_id res chain seq x y z
N MET A 1 -22.62 40.61 -17.60
CA MET A 1 -21.39 39.93 -18.06
C MET A 1 -20.92 39.00 -16.95
N PRO A 2 -21.20 37.69 -16.97
CA PRO A 2 -20.71 36.78 -15.94
C PRO A 2 -19.24 36.46 -16.22
N ARG A 3 -18.39 36.69 -15.20
CA ARG A 3 -16.97 36.33 -15.23
C ARG A 3 -16.82 34.82 -15.08
N THR A 4 -15.93 34.28 -15.91
CA THR A 4 -15.47 32.91 -16.04
C THR A 4 -15.31 32.14 -14.72
N SER A 5 -16.06 31.04 -14.58
CA SER A 5 -15.96 30.08 -13.48
C SER A 5 -14.91 29.00 -13.70
N SER A 6 -14.17 28.97 -14.82
CA SER A 6 -13.28 27.84 -15.16
C SER A 6 -12.05 27.71 -14.26
N GLY A 7 -11.41 28.82 -13.88
CA GLY A 7 -10.19 28.79 -13.05
C GLY A 7 -10.40 28.23 -11.64
N SER A 8 -11.59 28.44 -11.05
CA SER A 8 -11.90 27.93 -9.71
C SER A 8 -12.05 26.41 -9.68
N TRP A 9 -12.50 25.78 -10.78
CA TRP A 9 -12.65 24.33 -10.86
C TRP A 9 -11.32 23.64 -11.16
N GLU A 10 -10.46 24.26 -11.97
CA GLU A 10 -9.10 23.78 -12.23
C GLU A 10 -8.23 23.83 -10.97
N GLU A 11 -8.28 24.94 -10.22
CA GLU A 11 -7.57 25.07 -8.95
C GLU A 11 -8.07 24.08 -7.88
N GLU A 12 -9.38 23.87 -7.81
CA GLU A 12 -9.96 22.88 -6.90
C GLU A 12 -9.56 21.45 -7.28
N ARG A 13 -9.53 21.13 -8.59
CA ARG A 13 -9.11 19.83 -9.09
C ARG A 13 -7.62 19.58 -8.85
N GLN A 14 -6.79 20.58 -9.09
CA GLN A 14 -5.35 20.50 -8.80
C GLN A 14 -5.08 20.30 -7.31
N ARG A 15 -5.78 21.04 -6.43
CA ARG A 15 -5.67 20.84 -4.98
C ARG A 15 -6.06 19.42 -4.54
N ARG A 16 -7.07 18.82 -5.18
CA ARG A 16 -7.45 17.43 -4.92
C ARG A 16 -6.39 16.45 -5.38
N GLU A 17 -5.87 16.62 -6.59
CA GLU A 17 -4.78 15.79 -7.13
C GLU A 17 -3.52 15.86 -6.25
N GLU A 18 -3.17 17.04 -5.73
CA GLU A 18 -2.04 17.21 -4.80
C GLU A 18 -2.25 16.46 -3.48
N VAL A 19 -3.47 16.49 -2.93
CA VAL A 19 -3.83 15.75 -1.72
C VAL A 19 -3.76 14.25 -1.96
N ASP A 20 -4.33 13.76 -3.05
CA ASP A 20 -4.34 12.34 -3.40
C ASP A 20 -2.91 11.83 -3.62
N GLN A 21 -2.07 12.63 -4.28
CA GLN A 21 -0.66 12.29 -4.50
C GLN A 21 0.14 12.25 -3.20
N ALA A 22 -0.11 13.17 -2.27
CA ALA A 22 0.53 13.19 -0.96
C ALA A 22 0.10 11.99 -0.09
N TYR A 23 -1.18 11.63 -0.16
CA TYR A 23 -1.71 10.44 0.50
C TYR A 23 -1.04 9.17 -0.03
N TYR A 24 -0.97 9.01 -1.36
CA TYR A 24 -0.33 7.86 -1.98
C TYR A 24 1.18 7.77 -1.66
N ASP A 25 1.91 8.89 -1.65
CA ASP A 25 3.32 8.92 -1.25
C ASP A 25 3.51 8.49 0.23
N THR A 26 2.58 8.88 1.10
CA THR A 26 2.60 8.46 2.51
C THR A 26 2.43 6.94 2.65
N LEU A 27 1.46 6.35 1.95
CA LEU A 27 1.24 4.90 1.95
C LEU A 27 2.49 4.16 1.46
N LEU A 28 3.07 4.60 0.34
CA LEU A 28 4.29 4.02 -0.21
C LEU A 28 5.47 4.08 0.77
N ARG A 29 5.62 5.19 1.51
CA ARG A 29 6.70 5.32 2.50
C ARG A 29 6.51 4.38 3.69
N LEU A 30 5.27 4.19 4.15
CA LEU A 30 4.97 3.24 5.23
C LEU A 30 5.27 1.81 4.81
N SER A 31 4.83 1.41 3.61
CA SER A 31 5.16 0.09 3.05
C SER A 31 6.68 -0.12 2.93
N ARG A 32 7.40 0.87 2.38
CA ARG A 32 8.88 0.81 2.31
C ARG A 32 9.54 0.67 3.67
N ALA A 33 9.01 1.33 4.70
CA ALA A 33 9.58 1.24 6.03
C ALA A 33 9.43 -0.18 6.61
N ALA A 34 8.32 -0.86 6.33
CA ALA A 34 8.13 -2.26 6.72
C ALA A 34 9.07 -3.19 5.94
N GLU A 35 9.22 -3.01 4.63
CA GLU A 35 10.09 -3.81 3.74
C GLU A 35 11.58 -3.59 4.00
N TYR A 36 12.00 -2.37 4.35
CA TYR A 36 13.41 -2.11 4.64
C TYR A 36 13.93 -2.97 5.80
N ARG A 37 13.02 -3.42 6.68
CA ARG A 37 13.35 -4.30 7.78
C ARG A 37 13.49 -5.76 7.37
N ASP A 38 12.85 -6.24 6.31
CA ASP A 38 12.95 -7.64 5.84
C ASP A 38 13.86 -7.81 4.61
N GLY A 39 14.35 -6.71 4.05
CA GLY A 39 15.33 -6.70 2.95
C GLY A 39 14.71 -6.67 1.56
N GLU A 40 13.38 -6.55 1.45
CA GLU A 40 12.70 -6.42 0.18
C GLU A 40 12.84 -5.00 -0.40
N THR A 41 12.92 -4.90 -1.74
CA THR A 41 13.19 -3.63 -2.43
C THR A 41 11.93 -3.03 -3.06
N GLY A 42 11.70 -1.73 -2.84
CA GLY A 42 10.44 -1.07 -3.21
C GLY A 42 10.02 -1.04 -4.70
N PHE A 43 10.81 -1.59 -5.64
CA PHE A 43 10.36 -1.83 -7.00
C PHE A 43 9.26 -2.89 -7.09
N HIS A 44 9.17 -3.81 -6.13
CA HIS A 44 8.11 -4.83 -6.14
C HIS A 44 6.73 -4.24 -5.81
N MET A 45 6.62 -3.20 -4.97
CA MET A 45 5.33 -2.59 -4.63
C MET A 45 4.63 -1.98 -5.84
N GLN A 46 5.38 -1.32 -6.73
CA GLN A 46 4.79 -0.75 -7.96
C GLN A 46 4.25 -1.86 -8.87
N ARG A 47 4.93 -3.01 -8.92
CA ARG A 47 4.42 -4.19 -9.63
C ARG A 47 3.18 -4.75 -8.96
N LEU A 48 3.19 -4.87 -7.63
CA LEU A 48 2.06 -5.37 -6.85
C LEU A 48 0.81 -4.53 -7.05
N SER A 49 0.92 -3.20 -6.95
CA SER A 49 -0.17 -2.25 -7.23
C SER A 49 -0.76 -2.46 -8.63
N ARG A 50 0.10 -2.57 -9.66
CA ARG A 50 -0.32 -2.83 -11.04
C ARG A 50 -0.99 -4.18 -11.23
N TYR A 51 -0.46 -5.23 -10.60
CA TYR A 51 -1.03 -6.58 -10.68
C TYR A 51 -2.38 -6.64 -9.99
N ALA A 52 -2.51 -6.04 -8.80
CA ALA A 52 -3.76 -5.99 -8.06
C ALA A 52 -4.85 -5.30 -8.90
N ARG A 53 -4.55 -4.13 -9.48
CA ARG A 53 -5.45 -3.42 -10.39
C ARG A 53 -5.84 -4.27 -11.61
N LEU A 54 -4.86 -4.88 -12.27
CA LEU A 54 -5.12 -5.72 -13.45
C LEU A 54 -6.06 -6.89 -13.11
N ILE A 55 -5.79 -7.60 -12.01
CA ILE A 55 -6.62 -8.71 -11.55
C ILE A 55 -8.03 -8.20 -11.23
N GLY A 56 -8.15 -7.09 -10.49
CA GLY A 56 -9.44 -6.47 -10.18
C GLY A 56 -10.24 -6.12 -11.44
N SER A 57 -9.57 -5.59 -12.47
CA SER A 57 -10.23 -5.22 -13.73
C SER A 57 -10.78 -6.44 -14.47
N VAL A 58 -10.04 -7.55 -14.46
CA VAL A 58 -10.48 -8.83 -15.05
C VAL A 58 -11.66 -9.42 -14.27
N LEU A 59 -11.73 -9.16 -12.97
CA LEU A 59 -12.87 -9.54 -12.12
C LEU A 59 -14.08 -8.60 -12.25
N GLY A 60 -13.97 -7.52 -13.04
CA GLY A 60 -15.06 -6.57 -13.28
C GLY A 60 -15.31 -5.59 -12.14
N LEU A 61 -14.30 -5.31 -11.31
CA LEU A 61 -14.40 -4.24 -10.30
C LEU A 61 -14.51 -2.87 -10.98
N GLY A 62 -15.28 -1.96 -10.38
CA GLY A 62 -15.40 -0.57 -10.84
C GLY A 62 -14.15 0.25 -10.56
N GLU A 63 -13.96 1.36 -11.31
CA GLU A 63 -12.76 2.21 -11.23
C GLU A 63 -12.39 2.64 -9.80
N ASP A 64 -13.37 3.05 -8.99
CA ASP A 64 -13.12 3.44 -7.60
C ASP A 64 -12.47 2.30 -6.78
N HIS A 65 -12.96 1.07 -6.95
CA HIS A 65 -12.38 -0.11 -6.28
C HIS A 65 -11.01 -0.48 -6.85
N LEU A 66 -10.77 -0.22 -8.14
CA LEU A 66 -9.48 -0.46 -8.77
C LEU A 66 -8.43 0.52 -8.29
N ASP A 67 -8.80 1.78 -8.06
CA ASP A 67 -7.94 2.80 -7.48
C ASP A 67 -7.62 2.47 -6.01
N ASP A 68 -8.64 2.14 -5.22
CA ASP A 68 -8.46 1.69 -3.83
C ASP A 68 -7.55 0.46 -3.75
N LEU A 69 -7.78 -0.54 -4.58
CA LEU A 69 -6.97 -1.76 -4.61
C LEU A 69 -5.52 -1.48 -5.01
N ALA A 70 -5.30 -0.62 -6.00
CA ALA A 70 -3.96 -0.22 -6.43
C ALA A 70 -3.22 0.57 -5.35
N ALA A 71 -3.92 1.42 -4.61
CA ALA A 71 -3.36 2.24 -3.52
C ALA A 71 -3.09 1.42 -2.25
N ALA A 72 -3.96 0.47 -1.93
CA ALA A 72 -3.89 -0.32 -0.69
C ALA A 72 -2.99 -1.56 -0.79
N ALA A 73 -2.86 -2.18 -1.97
CA ALA A 73 -2.07 -3.41 -2.12
C ALA A 73 -0.62 -3.32 -1.60
N PRO A 74 0.13 -2.21 -1.79
CA PRO A 74 1.45 -2.06 -1.19
C PRO A 74 1.48 -2.22 0.34
N LEU A 75 0.38 -1.99 1.05
CA LEU A 75 0.30 -2.08 2.51
C LEU A 75 0.14 -3.51 3.03
N HIS A 76 -0.01 -4.52 2.17
CA HIS A 76 -0.33 -5.89 2.59
C HIS A 76 0.56 -6.44 3.72
N ASP A 77 1.84 -6.06 3.70
CA ASP A 77 2.87 -6.53 4.64
C ASP A 77 3.25 -5.47 5.69
N VAL A 78 2.53 -4.34 5.80
CA VAL A 78 2.85 -3.28 6.77
C VAL A 78 2.88 -3.78 8.21
N GLY A 79 2.05 -4.78 8.52
CA GLY A 79 2.00 -5.41 9.84
C GLY A 79 3.25 -6.21 10.22
N LYS A 80 4.17 -6.46 9.27
CA LYS A 80 5.50 -7.01 9.58
C LYS A 80 6.24 -6.12 10.57
N ILE A 81 5.89 -4.82 10.67
CA ILE A 81 6.43 -3.89 11.66
C ILE A 81 6.30 -4.39 13.12
N GLY A 82 5.31 -5.24 13.42
CA GLY A 82 5.12 -5.83 14.74
C GLY A 82 5.75 -7.22 14.93
N VAL A 83 6.39 -7.79 13.91
CA VAL A 83 7.05 -9.11 13.99
C VAL A 83 8.46 -8.97 14.58
N PRO A 84 8.85 -9.75 15.60
CA PRO A 84 10.18 -9.69 16.19
C PRO A 84 11.31 -10.04 15.21
N ASP A 85 12.44 -9.33 15.28
CA ASP A 85 13.60 -9.53 14.40
C ASP A 85 14.11 -10.97 14.38
N ARG A 86 14.11 -11.67 15.53
CA ARG A 86 14.51 -13.09 15.62
C ARG A 86 13.67 -14.04 14.77
N VAL A 87 12.48 -13.60 14.34
CA VAL A 87 11.56 -14.33 13.46
C VAL A 87 11.63 -13.75 12.05
N LEU A 88 11.63 -12.41 11.92
CA LEU A 88 11.61 -11.73 10.63
C LEU A 88 12.93 -11.88 9.84
N LEU A 89 14.06 -11.87 10.54
CA LEU A 89 15.41 -11.86 9.96
C LEU A 89 16.09 -13.24 10.00
N ASP A 90 15.38 -14.30 10.39
CA ASP A 90 15.95 -15.65 10.40
C ASP A 90 16.16 -16.14 8.94
N PRO A 91 17.40 -16.39 8.49
CA PRO A 91 17.65 -16.87 7.13
C PRO A 91 17.28 -18.35 6.93
N GLY A 92 16.98 -19.08 8.01
CA GLY A 92 16.56 -20.47 7.99
C GLY A 92 15.04 -20.65 7.79
N PRO A 93 14.57 -21.88 7.57
CA PRO A 93 13.15 -22.16 7.53
C PRO A 93 12.49 -21.85 8.88
N LEU A 94 11.35 -21.17 8.86
CA LEU A 94 10.58 -20.88 10.07
C LEU A 94 10.20 -22.18 10.79
N ARG A 95 10.57 -22.24 12.07
CA ARG A 95 10.07 -23.27 12.99
C ARG A 95 8.56 -23.10 13.17
N PRO A 96 7.81 -24.17 13.53
CA PRO A 96 6.36 -24.08 13.72
C PRO A 96 5.92 -22.91 14.61
N GLN A 97 6.62 -22.67 15.73
CA GLN A 97 6.29 -21.57 16.65
C GLN A 97 6.59 -20.18 16.07
N ASP A 98 7.63 -20.06 15.25
CA ASP A 98 7.99 -18.78 14.62
C ASP A 98 7.08 -18.48 13.43
N ARG A 99 6.56 -19.52 12.75
CA ARG A 99 5.52 -19.38 11.73
C ARG A 99 4.24 -18.77 12.31
N GLU A 100 3.77 -19.27 13.45
CA GLU A 100 2.62 -18.69 14.15
C GLU A 100 2.83 -17.21 14.46
N ILE A 101 4.05 -16.79 14.81
CA ILE A 101 4.39 -15.38 15.05
C ILE A 101 4.42 -14.59 13.75
N MET A 102 5.05 -15.11 12.69
CA MET A 102 5.13 -14.47 11.37
C MET A 102 3.73 -14.21 10.80
N GLU A 103 2.81 -15.17 10.89
CA GLU A 103 1.46 -15.06 10.35
C GLU A 103 0.62 -13.95 11.02
N ARG A 104 1.01 -13.51 12.23
CA ARG A 104 0.33 -12.38 12.92
C ARG A 104 0.52 -11.04 12.23
N HIS A 105 1.45 -10.89 11.28
CA HIS A 105 1.60 -9.65 10.53
C HIS A 105 0.27 -9.23 9.86
N THR A 106 -0.55 -10.18 9.42
CA THR A 106 -1.87 -9.91 8.83
C THR A 106 -2.82 -9.24 9.81
N VAL A 107 -2.89 -9.76 11.04
CA VAL A 107 -3.74 -9.22 12.12
C VAL A 107 -3.21 -7.89 12.64
N ILE A 108 -1.89 -7.76 12.76
CA ILE A 108 -1.24 -6.51 13.16
C ILE A 108 -1.52 -5.43 12.13
N GLY A 109 -1.34 -5.74 10.83
CA GLY A 109 -1.60 -4.81 9.74
C GLY A 109 -3.04 -4.36 9.67
N ALA A 110 -4.00 -5.27 9.88
CA ALA A 110 -5.43 -4.95 9.90
C ALA A 110 -5.86 -4.05 11.08
N ALA A 111 -5.05 -3.95 12.15
CA ALA A 111 -5.34 -3.16 13.34
C ALA A 111 -4.68 -1.76 13.32
N LEU A 112 -3.89 -1.44 12.29
CA LEU A 112 -3.28 -0.13 12.07
C LEU A 112 -4.22 0.78 11.28
#